data_AF-A0A2S8F314-F1
#
_entry.id   AF-A0A2S8F314-F1
#
_cell.length_a   1.000
_cell.length_b   1.000
_cell.length_c   1.000
_cell.angle_alpha   90.00
_cell.angle_beta   90.00
_cell.angle_gamma   90.00
#
_symmetry.space_group_name_H-M   'P 1'
#
loop_
_entity.id
_entity.type
_entity.pdbx_description
1 polymer ?
#
loop_
_entity_poly.entity_id
_entity_poly.type
_entity_poly.pdbx_seq_one_letter_code
_entity_poly.pdbx_strand_id
1 'polypeptide(L)'
;MPDRLTIDDEALFPVQAFFNAVGDESFIRVMDSLTNEVGYSINECDVSFPGDLDPGEEVFQGVRFSLFEQSAVISNQELANYIKEVCRGFVDRNPSEQGNVARVLSRL
;
A
#
# COMPACT_ATOMS: atom_id res chain seq x y z
N MET A 1 -8.87 4.25 16.22
CA MET A 1 -7.64 4.30 15.40
C MET A 1 -7.64 3.04 14.56
N PRO A 2 -7.34 3.08 13.25
CA PRO A 2 -7.22 1.86 12.48
C PRO A 2 -6.19 0.93 13.13
N ASP A 3 -6.42 -0.38 13.08
CA ASP A 3 -5.41 -1.38 13.44
C ASP A 3 -4.19 -1.11 12.57
N ARG A 4 -3.08 -0.82 13.24
CA ARG A 4 -1.85 -0.45 12.58
C ARG A 4 -1.19 -1.72 12.06
N LEU A 5 -0.81 -1.70 10.79
CA LEU A 5 0.13 -2.67 10.26
C LEU A 5 1.41 -2.57 11.10
N THR A 6 1.93 -3.71 11.53
CA THR A 6 3.17 -3.81 12.30
C THR A 6 4.08 -4.82 11.61
N ILE A 7 5.24 -4.37 11.16
CA ILE A 7 6.25 -5.15 10.46
C ILE A 7 7.53 -5.07 11.29
N ASP A 8 8.09 -6.22 11.69
CA ASP A 8 9.25 -6.27 12.59
C ASP A 8 10.57 -5.84 11.91
N ASP A 9 10.62 -5.82 10.59
CA ASP A 9 11.78 -5.38 9.83
C ASP A 9 11.80 -3.85 9.69
N GLU A 10 12.78 -3.20 10.32
CA GLU A 10 12.98 -1.75 10.24
C GLU A 10 13.18 -1.24 8.81
N ALA A 11 13.74 -2.07 7.92
CA ALA A 11 13.90 -1.70 6.51
C ALA A 11 12.55 -1.53 5.79
N LEU A 12 11.47 -2.11 6.32
CA LEU A 12 10.11 -2.02 5.79
C LEU A 12 9.29 -0.92 6.48
N PHE A 13 9.92 -0.06 7.28
CA PHE A 13 9.24 1.07 7.90
C PHE A 13 8.48 1.98 6.91
N PRO A 14 9.00 2.32 5.70
CA PRO A 14 8.24 3.08 4.71
C PRO A 14 6.92 2.39 4.29
N VAL A 15 6.92 1.07 4.15
CA VAL A 15 5.72 0.27 3.84
C VAL A 15 4.71 0.39 4.97
N GLN A 16 5.17 0.16 6.20
CA GLN A 16 4.36 0.27 7.41
C GLN A 16 3.76 1.68 7.56
N ALA A 17 4.58 2.71 7.38
CA ALA A 17 4.17 4.10 7.53
C ALA A 17 3.11 4.49 6.49
N PHE A 18 3.29 4.10 5.22
CA PHE A 18 2.32 4.37 4.18
C PHE A 18 0.94 3.79 4.52
N PHE A 19 0.85 2.48 4.81
CA PHE A 19 -0.43 1.84 5.11
C PHE A 19 -1.09 2.42 6.36
N ASN A 20 -0.29 2.79 7.38
CA ASN A 20 -0.80 3.40 8.60
C ASN A 20 -1.22 4.88 8.43
N ALA A 21 -0.76 5.55 7.37
CA ALA A 21 -1.20 6.89 7.01
C ALA A 21 -2.51 6.90 6.22
N VAL A 22 -2.92 5.78 5.64
CA VAL A 22 -4.19 5.66 4.92
C VAL A 22 -5.37 5.76 5.89
N GLY A 23 -6.16 6.81 5.73
CA GLY A 23 -7.39 7.00 6.49
C GLY A 23 -8.56 6.19 5.92
N ASP A 24 -9.55 5.89 6.77
CA ASP A 24 -10.72 5.09 6.39
C ASP A 24 -11.49 5.68 5.19
N GLU A 25 -11.57 7.02 5.08
CA GLU A 25 -12.27 7.71 3.98
C GLU A 25 -11.62 7.49 2.61
N SER A 26 -10.30 7.33 2.56
CA SER A 26 -9.56 7.12 1.31
C SER A 26 -9.17 5.66 1.09
N PHE A 27 -9.38 4.79 2.08
CA PHE A 27 -8.86 3.43 2.11
C PHE A 27 -9.17 2.62 0.84
N ILE A 28 -10.45 2.52 0.46
CA ILE A 28 -10.85 1.76 -0.73
C ILE A 28 -10.19 2.30 -1.99
N ARG A 29 -10.12 3.64 -2.14
CA ARG A 29 -9.50 4.27 -3.31
C ARG A 29 -8.00 3.98 -3.37
N VAL A 30 -7.30 4.03 -2.24
CA VAL A 30 -5.86 3.72 -2.20
C VAL A 30 -5.63 2.26 -2.56
N MET A 31 -6.35 1.32 -1.96
CA MET A 31 -6.17 -0.10 -2.28
C MET A 31 -6.53 -0.38 -3.76
N ASP A 32 -7.58 0.25 -4.29
CA ASP A 32 -7.93 0.14 -5.72
C ASP A 32 -6.76 0.60 -6.61
N SER A 33 -6.14 1.77 -6.33
CA SER A 33 -4.93 2.23 -7.03
C SER A 33 -3.81 1.19 -6.99
N LEU A 34 -3.46 0.70 -5.80
CA LEU A 34 -2.36 -0.26 -5.64
C LEU A 34 -2.62 -1.58 -6.37
N THR A 35 -3.85 -2.09 -6.35
CA THR A 35 -4.22 -3.32 -7.08
C THR A 35 -4.27 -3.15 -8.60
N ASN A 36 -4.26 -1.92 -9.10
CA ASN A 36 -4.14 -1.62 -10.53
C ASN A 36 -2.71 -1.19 -10.93
N GLU A 37 -1.73 -1.39 -10.04
CA GLU A 37 -0.33 -0.99 -10.25
C GLU A 37 -0.16 0.50 -10.53
N VAL A 38 -0.98 1.34 -9.89
CA VAL A 38 -0.91 2.80 -9.99
C VAL A 38 -0.35 3.36 -8.68
N GLY A 39 0.73 4.14 -8.80
CA GLY A 39 1.35 4.83 -7.68
C GLY A 39 0.40 5.74 -6.89
N TYR A 40 0.75 6.03 -5.64
CA TYR A 40 -0.06 6.86 -4.76
C TYR A 40 0.81 7.61 -3.76
N SER A 41 0.46 8.87 -3.48
CA SER A 41 1.14 9.73 -2.50
C SER A 41 0.18 10.15 -1.39
N ILE A 42 0.60 9.99 -0.14
CA ILE A 42 -0.15 10.43 1.04
C ILE A 42 0.81 10.99 2.10
N ASN A 43 0.60 12.26 2.48
CA ASN A 43 1.55 13.03 3.30
C ASN A 43 2.96 12.97 2.70
N GLU A 44 3.95 12.47 3.44
CA GLU A 44 5.33 12.28 3.01
C GLU A 44 5.64 10.83 2.60
N CYS A 45 4.61 9.99 2.44
CA CYS A 45 4.74 8.62 1.96
C CYS A 45 4.35 8.52 0.48
N ASP A 46 5.18 7.87 -0.32
CA ASP A 46 4.96 7.65 -1.74
C ASP A 46 5.06 6.17 -2.09
N VAL A 47 4.22 5.73 -3.03
CA VAL A 47 4.30 4.41 -3.66
C VAL A 47 4.48 4.60 -5.15
N SER A 48 5.49 3.95 -5.72
CA SER A 48 5.77 3.98 -7.15
C SER A 48 5.89 2.57 -7.71
N PHE A 49 5.29 2.35 -8.88
CA PHE A 49 5.49 1.15 -9.66
C PHE A 49 6.56 1.41 -10.75
N PRO A 50 7.21 0.37 -11.30
CA PRO A 50 8.23 0.55 -12.33
C PRO A 50 7.69 1.22 -13.61
N GLY A 51 6.38 1.11 -13.86
CA GLY A 51 5.70 1.79 -14.96
C GLY A 51 5.49 3.29 -14.76
N ASP A 52 5.66 3.79 -13.52
CA ASP A 52 5.48 5.19 -13.16
C ASP A 52 6.77 6.02 -13.30
N LEU A 53 7.88 5.38 -13.70
CA LEU A 53 9.20 6.02 -13.70
C LEU A 53 9.40 6.98 -14.86
N ASP A 54 9.94 8.15 -14.54
CA ASP A 54 10.35 9.13 -15.54
C ASP A 54 11.61 8.68 -16.31
N PRO A 55 11.81 9.14 -17.56
CA PRO A 55 13.01 8.81 -18.31
C PRO A 55 14.30 9.21 -17.58
N GLY A 56 15.13 8.23 -17.25
CA GLY A 56 16.41 8.43 -16.56
C GLY A 56 16.38 8.14 -15.07
N GLU A 57 15.22 7.80 -14.51
CA GLU A 57 15.14 7.29 -13.14
C GLU A 57 15.72 5.88 -13.02
N GLU A 58 16.16 5.54 -11.80
CA GLU A 58 16.69 4.22 -11.49
C GLU A 58 15.56 3.16 -11.54
N VAL A 59 15.78 2.14 -12.36
CA VAL A 59 14.85 1.01 -12.50
C VAL A 59 14.96 0.09 -11.30
N PHE A 60 13.82 -0.37 -10.79
CA PHE A 60 13.73 -1.37 -9.73
C PHE A 60 12.75 -2.49 -10.12
N GLN A 61 12.79 -3.59 -9.37
CA GLN A 61 11.86 -4.71 -9.51
C GLN A 61 10.94 -4.79 -8.30
N GLY A 62 9.63 -4.85 -8.54
CA GLY A 62 8.62 -4.83 -7.49
C GLY A 62 8.03 -3.43 -7.32
N VAL A 63 7.72 -3.06 -6.08
CA VAL A 63 7.02 -1.83 -5.74
C VAL A 63 7.84 -1.05 -4.71
N ARG A 64 8.08 0.23 -4.98
CA ARG A 64 8.87 1.09 -4.10
C ARG A 64 7.95 1.91 -3.21
N PHE A 65 8.20 1.85 -1.91
CA PHE A 65 7.64 2.71 -0.89
C PHE A 65 8.71 3.67 -0.42
N SER A 66 8.43 4.97 -0.41
CA SER A 66 9.35 6.02 0.02
C SER A 66 8.76 6.83 1.16
N LEU A 67 9.61 7.23 2.10
CA LEU A 67 9.30 8.13 3.21
C LEU A 67 10.52 9.00 3.50
N PHE A 68 10.45 10.29 3.17
CA PHE A 68 11.60 11.21 3.23
C PHE A 68 12.83 10.63 2.50
N GLU A 69 13.94 10.38 3.23
CA GLU A 69 15.19 9.83 2.70
C GLU A 69 15.23 8.29 2.75
N GLN A 70 14.20 7.65 3.29
CA GLN A 70 14.10 6.19 3.38
C GLN A 70 13.26 5.65 2.24
N SER A 71 13.65 4.49 1.70
CA SER A 71 12.79 3.74 0.79
C SER A 71 12.94 2.24 0.99
N ALA A 72 11.90 1.51 0.64
CA ALA A 72 11.82 0.06 0.68
C ALA A 72 11.26 -0.41 -0.66
N VAL A 73 11.89 -1.42 -1.26
CA VAL A 73 11.36 -2.08 -2.46
C VAL A 73 10.92 -3.47 -2.05
N ILE A 74 9.64 -3.77 -2.28
CA ILE A 74 9.05 -5.08 -1.97
C ILE A 74 8.56 -5.76 -3.24
N SER A 75 8.45 -7.08 -3.21
CA SER A 75 7.84 -7.85 -4.29
C SER A 75 6.33 -7.60 -4.39
N ASN A 76 5.76 -7.86 -5.57
CA ASN A 76 4.30 -7.83 -5.76
C ASN A 76 3.57 -8.82 -4.84
N GLN A 77 4.22 -9.93 -4.48
CA GLN A 77 3.65 -10.92 -3.57
C GLN A 77 3.59 -10.41 -2.13
N GLU A 78 4.61 -9.69 -1.67
CA GLU A 78 4.61 -9.02 -0.36
C GLU A 78 3.55 -7.92 -0.33
N LEU A 79 3.46 -7.09 -1.38
CA LEU A 79 2.41 -6.09 -1.49
C LEU A 79 1.01 -6.72 -1.36
N ALA A 80 0.75 -7.80 -2.09
CA ALA A 80 -0.53 -8.50 -2.04
C ALA A 80 -0.85 -9.04 -0.63
N ASN A 81 0.17 -9.50 0.11
CA ASN A 81 0.00 -9.97 1.48
C ASN A 81 -0.37 -8.81 2.43
N TYR A 82 0.33 -7.67 2.33
CA TYR A 82 0.03 -6.50 3.14
C TYR A 82 -1.35 -5.93 2.82
N ILE A 83 -1.74 -5.82 1.54
CA ILE A 83 -3.09 -5.39 1.14
C ILE A 83 -4.16 -6.28 1.78
N LYS A 84 -4.00 -7.61 1.71
CA LYS A 84 -4.95 -8.55 2.34
C LYS A 84 -5.07 -8.34 3.84
N GLU A 85 -3.95 -8.12 4.52
CA GLU A 85 -3.90 -7.90 5.96
C GLU A 85 -4.62 -6.61 6.37
N VAL A 86 -4.31 -5.48 5.73
CA VAL A 86 -4.93 -4.20 6.06
C VAL A 86 -6.41 -4.17 5.66
N CYS A 87 -6.78 -4.83 4.56
CA CYS A 87 -8.17 -5.00 4.15
C CYS A 87 -8.99 -5.78 5.18
N ARG A 88 -8.42 -6.85 5.75
CA ARG A 88 -9.09 -7.62 6.82
C ARG A 88 -9.39 -6.72 8.01
N GLY A 89 -8.38 -6.01 8.52
CA GLY A 89 -8.57 -5.09 9.65
C GLY A 89 -9.57 -3.96 9.33
N PHE A 90 -9.56 -3.44 8.10
CA PHE A 90 -10.52 -2.42 7.67
C PHE A 90 -11.97 -2.93 7.67
N VAL A 91 -12.24 -4.14 7.17
CA VAL A 91 -13.58 -4.75 7.16
C VAL A 91 -14.07 -5.04 8.58
N ASP A 92 -13.21 -5.51 9.47
CA ASP A 92 -13.58 -5.79 10.86
C ASP A 92 -14.12 -4.53 11.57
N ARG A 93 -13.59 -3.35 11.21
CA ARG A 93 -14.05 -2.04 11.72
C ARG A 93 -15.18 -1.44 10.91
N ASN A 94 -15.26 -1.75 9.62
CA ASN A 94 -16.24 -1.21 8.68
C ASN A 94 -16.96 -2.36 7.91
N PRO A 95 -17.82 -3.15 8.57
CA PRO A 95 -18.43 -4.33 7.93
C PRO A 95 -19.26 -4.00 6.68
N SER A 96 -19.81 -2.79 6.58
CA SER A 96 -20.54 -2.32 5.40
C SER A 96 -19.67 -2.25 4.13
N GLU A 97 -18.35 -2.13 4.29
CA GLU A 97 -17.40 -2.02 3.19
C GLU A 97 -16.92 -3.37 2.64
N GLN A 98 -17.38 -4.50 3.23
CA GLN A 98 -16.96 -5.85 2.83
C GLN A 98 -17.08 -6.10 1.31
N GLY A 99 -18.16 -5.60 0.68
CA GLY A 99 -18.35 -5.74 -0.77
C GLY A 99 -17.36 -4.93 -1.61
N ASN A 100 -16.94 -3.75 -1.13
CA ASN A 100 -15.93 -2.92 -1.80
C ASN A 100 -14.55 -3.57 -1.67
N VAL A 101 -14.21 -4.06 -0.46
CA VAL A 101 -12.95 -4.77 -0.21
C VAL A 101 -12.85 -6.06 -1.02
N ALA A 102 -13.92 -6.85 -1.12
CA ALA A 102 -13.91 -8.08 -1.93
C ALA A 102 -13.60 -7.80 -3.41
N ARG A 103 -14.09 -6.66 -3.96
CA ARG A 103 -13.81 -6.23 -5.33
C ARG A 103 -12.35 -5.81 -5.53
N VAL A 104 -11.76 -5.15 -4.54
CA VAL A 104 -10.33 -4.80 -4.54
C VAL A 104 -9.51 -6.09 -4.55
N LEU A 105 -9.79 -7.01 -3.64
CA LEU A 105 -9.01 -8.24 -3.46
C LEU A 105 -9.15 -9.23 -4.62
N SER A 106 -10.21 -9.16 -5.44
CA SER A 106 -10.36 -10.04 -6.61
C SER A 106 -9.39 -9.73 -7.75
N ARG A 107 -8.60 -8.65 -7.65
CA ARG A 107 -7.58 -8.25 -8.63
C ARG A 107 -6.16 -8.69 -8.27
N LEU A 108 -5.98 -9.27 -7.08
CA LEU A 108 -4.70 -9.76 -6.58
C LEU A 108 -4.38 -11.19 -7.03
#